data_AF-A0A0M5J6E9-F1
#
_entry.id   AF-A0A0M5J6E9-F1
#
_cell.length_a   1.000
_cell.length_b   1.000
_cell.length_c   1.000
_cell.angle_alpha   90.00
_cell.angle_beta   90.00
_cell.angle_gamma   90.00
#
_symmetry.space_group_name_H-M   'P 1'
#
loop_
_entity.id
_entity.type
_entity.pdbx_description
1 polymer ?
#
loop_
_entity_poly.entity_id
_entity_poly.type
_entity_poly.pdbx_seq_one_letter_code
_entity_poly.pdbx_strand_id
1 'polypeptide(L)'
;MDTSNATGRRRNNVRVNAEDNALDQITKEAEARLAARRQARAEAREIRMRELERQQKELEQNADRAFDMQNITTNVISDTHSSHPSRLVYGGLLNLSRTAASRRSSEDSLEDEGRSLRDIKHELKDVEERFRKAMITNAQLDNDRSCQTYEVKLLKDKSENMLESFAQLQRELKNKTKDCNALKRNLDRTTLELKLVQGQLNERDTLIEEHGLVIVAIENSDGSDAKRALVSVENANILASVQGSLDVRLHQFSEEKQRLAVEVQKLHEQLDAYKAEGRGGRGSLINGTLDNDDDYEVQREANKIISDYKYKLQKAEQEIASLQASLARSETQVIRYKSTAEAAEKAEAELKVERRKLQREHREVLERLEETETANNHLLKRLDKLKTAKSAILKDL
;
A
#
# COMPACT_ATOMS: atom_id res chain seq x y z
N MET A 1 35.81 -44.37 -25.43
CA MET A 1 34.57 -44.53 -26.22
C MET A 1 33.54 -45.22 -25.35
N ASP A 2 32.31 -44.73 -25.45
CA ASP A 2 31.03 -45.29 -25.05
C ASP A 2 30.50 -45.18 -23.60
N THR A 3 29.45 -44.36 -23.56
CA THR A 3 28.50 -43.96 -22.53
C THR A 3 27.33 -44.94 -22.41
N SER A 4 26.73 -45.08 -21.21
CA SER A 4 25.33 -45.51 -21.09
C SER A 4 24.59 -44.83 -19.92
N ASN A 5 23.80 -43.82 -20.33
CA ASN A 5 22.54 -43.27 -19.83
C ASN A 5 21.82 -43.91 -18.61
N ALA A 6 21.43 -43.04 -17.67
CA ALA A 6 20.08 -43.02 -17.06
C ALA A 6 19.69 -41.60 -16.63
N THR A 7 19.17 -40.81 -17.57
CA THR A 7 18.59 -39.48 -17.33
C THR A 7 17.11 -39.59 -16.98
N GLY A 8 16.77 -39.24 -15.73
CA GLY A 8 15.39 -39.05 -15.30
C GLY A 8 14.74 -37.84 -15.99
N ARG A 9 13.61 -38.09 -16.68
CA ARG A 9 12.79 -37.08 -17.35
C ARG A 9 12.31 -35.99 -16.38
N ARG A 10 12.88 -34.78 -16.46
CA ARG A 10 12.21 -33.55 -16.00
C ARG A 10 11.18 -33.12 -17.05
N ARG A 11 9.89 -33.31 -16.77
CA ARG A 11 8.80 -32.71 -17.56
C ARG A 11 8.65 -31.23 -17.18
N ASN A 12 8.90 -30.37 -18.17
CA ASN A 12 8.29 -29.07 -18.47
C ASN A 12 7.86 -28.15 -17.33
N ASN A 13 8.70 -27.14 -17.06
CA ASN A 13 8.35 -25.89 -16.35
C ASN A 13 8.26 -24.67 -17.30
N VAL A 14 8.20 -24.89 -18.62
CA VAL A 14 8.29 -23.81 -19.63
C VAL A 14 6.92 -23.17 -19.94
N ARG A 15 5.81 -23.90 -19.74
CA ARG A 15 4.46 -23.39 -20.07
C ARG A 15 3.97 -22.29 -19.13
N VAL A 16 4.27 -22.39 -17.83
CA VAL A 16 3.83 -21.40 -16.82
C VAL A 16 4.49 -20.03 -17.07
N ASN A 17 5.77 -20.01 -17.47
CA ASN A 17 6.47 -18.77 -17.80
C ASN A 17 5.97 -18.08 -19.08
N ALA A 18 5.45 -18.83 -20.05
CA ALA A 18 4.94 -18.25 -21.29
C ALA A 18 3.59 -17.55 -21.09
N GLU A 19 2.72 -18.13 -20.25
CA GLU A 19 1.43 -17.55 -19.90
C GLU A 19 1.58 -16.32 -19.00
N ASP A 20 2.46 -16.38 -17.99
CA ASP A 20 2.75 -15.22 -17.13
C ASP A 20 3.39 -14.06 -17.91
N ASN A 21 4.32 -14.35 -18.83
CA ASN A 21 4.89 -13.32 -19.71
C ASN A 21 3.85 -12.71 -20.67
N ALA A 22 2.87 -13.49 -21.13
CA ALA A 22 1.78 -12.99 -21.97
C ALA A 22 0.83 -12.08 -21.18
N LEU A 23 0.51 -12.42 -19.93
CA LEU A 23 -0.32 -11.60 -19.05
C LEU A 23 0.36 -10.27 -18.68
N ASP A 24 1.67 -10.29 -18.45
CA ASP A 24 2.46 -9.08 -18.22
C ASP A 24 2.51 -8.16 -19.44
N GLN A 25 2.63 -8.71 -20.65
CA GLN A 25 2.57 -7.94 -21.89
C GLN A 25 1.20 -7.31 -22.11
N ILE A 26 0.12 -8.05 -21.89
CA ILE A 26 -1.26 -7.54 -21.98
C ILE A 26 -1.47 -6.40 -21.00
N THR A 27 -0.95 -6.52 -19.78
CA THR A 27 -1.09 -5.50 -18.74
C THR A 27 -0.33 -4.23 -19.12
N LYS A 28 0.93 -4.35 -19.58
CA LYS A 28 1.72 -3.23 -20.07
C LYS A 28 1.12 -2.56 -21.30
N GLU A 29 0.57 -3.33 -22.24
CA GLU A 29 -0.09 -2.79 -23.43
C GLU A 29 -1.40 -2.05 -23.07
N ALA A 30 -2.17 -2.57 -22.11
CA ALA A 30 -3.37 -1.91 -21.60
C ALA A 30 -3.03 -0.60 -20.86
N GLU A 31 -1.95 -0.59 -20.08
CA GLU A 31 -1.46 0.61 -19.40
C GLU A 31 -0.96 1.66 -20.39
N ALA A 32 -0.18 1.25 -21.40
CA ALA A 32 0.30 2.14 -22.46
C ALA A 32 -0.87 2.73 -23.27
N ARG A 33 -1.89 1.93 -23.62
CA ARG A 33 -3.11 2.43 -24.28
C ARG A 33 -3.86 3.45 -23.41
N LEU A 34 -3.95 3.20 -22.10
CA LEU A 34 -4.62 4.13 -21.18
C LEU A 34 -3.83 5.44 -21.04
N ALA A 35 -2.50 5.36 -20.96
CA ALA A 35 -1.61 6.53 -20.93
C ALA A 35 -1.73 7.37 -22.22
N ALA A 36 -1.70 6.74 -23.39
CA ALA A 36 -1.90 7.42 -24.67
C ALA A 36 -3.26 8.11 -24.75
N ARG A 37 -4.33 7.47 -24.25
CA ARG A 37 -5.68 8.07 -24.21
C ARG A 37 -5.75 9.27 -23.26
N ARG A 38 -5.02 9.23 -22.14
CA ARG A 38 -4.91 10.38 -21.21
C ARG A 38 -4.13 11.52 -21.84
N GLN A 39 -3.03 11.23 -22.53
CA GLN A 39 -2.24 12.23 -23.24
C GLN A 39 -3.05 12.91 -24.37
N ALA A 40 -3.76 12.15 -25.20
CA ALA A 40 -4.62 12.70 -26.24
C ALA A 40 -5.74 13.60 -25.68
N ARG A 41 -6.30 13.25 -24.50
CA ARG A 41 -7.26 14.11 -23.81
C ARG A 41 -6.62 15.38 -23.26
N ALA A 42 -5.39 15.31 -22.74
CA ALA A 42 -4.65 16.46 -22.27
C ALA A 42 -4.31 17.42 -23.43
N GLU A 43 -3.85 16.89 -24.56
CA GLU A 43 -3.58 17.66 -25.78
C GLU A 43 -4.86 18.30 -26.33
N ALA A 44 -5.99 17.58 -26.35
CA ALA A 44 -7.29 18.15 -26.74
C ALA A 44 -7.74 19.30 -25.82
N ARG A 45 -7.48 19.19 -24.51
CA ARG A 45 -7.74 20.27 -23.54
C ARG A 45 -6.82 21.47 -23.79
N GLU A 46 -5.55 21.24 -24.08
CA GLU A 46 -4.58 22.29 -24.37
C GLU A 46 -4.90 23.06 -25.66
N ILE A 47 -5.32 22.35 -26.72
CA ILE A 47 -5.77 22.96 -27.98
C ILE A 47 -7.00 23.84 -27.72
N ARG A 48 -7.99 23.33 -26.97
CA ARG A 48 -9.19 24.08 -26.61
C ARG A 48 -8.87 25.33 -25.78
N MET A 49 -7.91 25.23 -24.86
CA MET A 49 -7.46 26.36 -24.05
C MET A 49 -6.78 27.44 -24.90
N ARG A 50 -5.87 27.06 -25.82
CA ARG A 50 -5.25 28.02 -26.76
C ARG A 50 -6.26 28.69 -27.67
N GLU A 51 -7.27 27.96 -28.14
CA GLU A 51 -8.31 28.52 -29.01
C GLU A 51 -9.20 29.51 -28.26
N LEU A 52 -9.52 29.24 -26.99
CA LEU A 52 -10.23 30.17 -26.13
C LEU A 52 -9.41 31.44 -25.84
N GLU A 53 -8.12 31.30 -25.56
CA GLU A 53 -7.21 32.43 -25.37
C GLU A 53 -7.12 33.30 -26.65
N ARG A 54 -7.09 32.66 -27.82
CA ARG A 54 -7.14 33.36 -29.11
C ARG A 54 -8.45 34.12 -29.30
N GLN A 55 -9.59 33.52 -28.98
CA GLN A 55 -10.90 34.19 -29.07
C GLN A 55 -11.01 35.38 -28.11
N GLN A 56 -10.47 35.26 -26.88
CA GLN A 56 -10.41 36.38 -25.94
C GLN A 56 -9.58 37.54 -26.50
N LYS A 57 -8.40 37.24 -27.03
CA LYS A 57 -7.50 38.24 -27.61
C LYS A 57 -8.09 38.93 -28.85
N GLU A 58 -8.87 38.19 -29.65
CA GLU A 58 -9.56 38.72 -30.82
C GLU A 58 -10.73 39.64 -30.41
N LEU A 59 -11.47 39.29 -29.35
CA LEU A 59 -12.52 40.15 -28.78
C LEU A 59 -11.95 41.43 -28.17
N GLU A 60 -10.81 41.35 -27.47
CA GLU A 60 -10.11 42.52 -26.91
C GLU A 60 -9.65 43.46 -28.02
N GLN A 61 -9.00 42.93 -29.08
CA GLN A 61 -8.62 43.73 -30.24
C GLN A 61 -9.82 44.35 -30.96
N ASN A 62 -10.97 43.67 -31.00
CA ASN A 62 -12.17 44.19 -31.63
C ASN A 62 -12.84 45.28 -30.77
N ALA A 63 -12.77 45.16 -29.45
CA ALA A 63 -13.19 46.20 -28.50
C ALA A 63 -12.30 47.45 -28.63
N ASP A 64 -10.98 47.27 -28.74
CA ASP A 64 -10.04 48.38 -28.97
C ASP A 64 -10.33 49.09 -30.30
N ARG A 65 -10.56 48.34 -31.40
CA ARG A 65 -10.95 48.93 -32.69
C ARG A 65 -12.27 49.67 -32.63
N ALA A 66 -13.26 49.14 -31.89
CA ALA A 66 -14.55 49.80 -31.71
C ALA A 66 -14.39 51.10 -30.90
N PHE A 67 -13.54 51.09 -29.87
CA PHE A 67 -13.19 52.27 -29.08
C PHE A 67 -12.48 53.34 -29.92
N ASP A 68 -11.49 52.96 -30.73
CA ASP A 68 -10.77 53.87 -31.63
C ASP A 68 -11.70 54.48 -32.70
N MET A 69 -12.59 53.67 -33.30
CA MET A 69 -13.60 54.16 -34.25
C MET A 69 -14.55 55.16 -33.60
N GLN A 70 -14.98 54.90 -32.37
CA GLN A 70 -15.86 55.79 -31.62
C GLN A 70 -15.16 57.12 -31.28
N ASN A 71 -13.85 57.07 -30.99
CA ASN A 71 -13.01 58.23 -30.72
C ASN A 71 -12.76 59.10 -31.97
N ILE A 72 -12.62 58.47 -33.14
CA ILE A 72 -12.53 59.17 -34.44
C ILE A 72 -13.85 59.87 -34.77
N THR A 73 -15.01 59.23 -34.56
CA THR A 73 -16.32 59.88 -34.75
C THR A 73 -16.56 61.04 -33.78
N THR A 74 -16.01 61.01 -32.56
CA THR A 74 -16.12 62.14 -31.63
C THR A 74 -15.18 63.29 -31.97
N ASN A 75 -14.00 63.03 -32.57
CA ASN A 75 -13.09 64.09 -33.01
C ASN A 75 -13.55 64.80 -34.30
N VAL A 76 -14.28 64.12 -35.19
CA VAL A 76 -14.82 64.73 -36.42
C VAL A 76 -16.04 65.64 -36.14
N ILE A 77 -16.67 65.55 -34.96
CA ILE A 77 -17.84 66.36 -34.58
C ILE A 77 -17.44 67.69 -33.89
N SER A 78 -16.17 67.89 -33.52
CA SER A 78 -15.71 69.09 -32.81
C SER A 78 -15.21 70.23 -33.69
N ASP A 79 -14.98 70.03 -34.99
CA ASP A 79 -14.53 71.10 -35.90
C ASP A 79 -15.36 71.13 -37.17
N THR A 80 -16.39 71.99 -37.20
CA THR A 80 -16.72 72.88 -38.34
C THR A 80 -18.05 73.62 -38.07
N HIS A 81 -17.92 74.91 -37.76
CA HIS A 81 -18.97 75.88 -38.00
C HIS A 81 -19.10 76.11 -39.52
N SER A 82 -20.20 75.69 -40.15
CA SER A 82 -20.62 76.26 -41.43
C SER A 82 -22.10 76.03 -41.73
N SER A 83 -22.67 77.04 -42.36
CA SER A 83 -24.09 77.33 -42.54
C SER A 83 -24.72 76.62 -43.75
N HIS A 84 -26.01 76.30 -43.59
CA HIS A 84 -27.03 76.04 -44.64
C HIS A 84 -27.14 74.65 -45.29
N PRO A 85 -28.38 74.28 -45.70
CA PRO A 85 -28.91 72.92 -45.59
C PRO A 85 -29.05 72.23 -46.95
N SER A 86 -28.98 70.89 -46.99
CA SER A 86 -29.59 70.12 -48.09
C SER A 86 -29.86 68.66 -47.73
N ARG A 87 -31.07 68.26 -48.12
CA ARG A 87 -31.67 66.92 -48.07
C ARG A 87 -30.78 65.83 -48.68
N LEU A 88 -30.89 64.60 -48.18
CA LEU A 88 -31.41 63.45 -48.93
C LEU A 88 -31.55 62.18 -48.05
N VAL A 89 -32.81 61.75 -47.90
CA VAL A 89 -33.35 60.39 -48.07
C VAL A 89 -32.63 59.25 -47.32
N TYR A 90 -33.20 58.85 -46.18
CA TYR A 90 -33.18 57.46 -45.73
C TYR A 90 -34.54 56.83 -46.04
N GLY A 91 -34.54 55.89 -46.99
CA GLY A 91 -35.69 55.10 -47.35
C GLY A 91 -35.78 53.84 -46.50
N GLY A 92 -36.95 53.63 -45.88
CA GLY A 92 -37.52 52.33 -45.53
C GLY A 92 -36.94 51.63 -44.30
N LEU A 93 -37.68 50.90 -43.47
CA LEU A 93 -39.10 50.55 -43.41
C LEU A 93 -39.27 49.95 -42.00
N LEU A 94 -40.02 50.57 -41.09
CA LEU A 94 -40.66 49.83 -40.00
C LEU A 94 -42.06 50.39 -39.76
N ASN A 95 -43.01 49.67 -40.38
CA ASN A 95 -44.44 49.82 -40.31
C ASN A 95 -44.93 49.42 -38.91
N LEU A 96 -45.35 50.40 -38.10
CA LEU A 96 -46.05 50.15 -36.83
C LEU A 96 -47.54 50.46 -37.01
N SER A 97 -48.28 49.44 -37.44
CA SER A 97 -49.74 49.46 -37.41
C SER A 97 -50.22 49.44 -35.96
N ARG A 98 -51.13 50.38 -35.70
CA ARG A 98 -51.85 50.62 -34.45
C ARG A 98 -52.86 49.48 -34.19
N THR A 99 -52.91 49.00 -32.95
CA THR A 99 -54.12 48.51 -32.25
C THR A 99 -53.84 48.67 -30.75
N ALA A 100 -54.36 49.72 -30.11
CA ALA A 100 -55.67 49.73 -29.46
C ALA A 100 -55.74 48.80 -28.24
N ALA A 101 -55.41 49.34 -27.06
CA ALA A 101 -55.96 48.88 -25.80
C ALA A 101 -56.61 50.08 -25.11
N SER A 102 -57.92 50.16 -25.27
CA SER A 102 -58.81 51.00 -24.47
C SER A 102 -58.90 50.40 -23.07
N ARG A 103 -58.45 51.15 -22.06
CA ARG A 103 -59.01 51.10 -20.70
C ARG A 103 -59.16 52.51 -20.15
N ARG A 104 -60.34 53.04 -20.45
CA ARG A 104 -61.18 53.94 -19.63
C ARG A 104 -60.62 54.21 -18.22
N SER A 105 -60.27 55.46 -17.94
CA SER A 105 -60.80 56.18 -16.78
C SER A 105 -60.61 57.68 -16.97
N SER A 106 -61.75 58.39 -16.95
CA SER A 106 -61.93 59.82 -16.65
C SER A 106 -61.08 60.84 -17.41
N GLU A 107 -61.72 61.51 -18.38
CA GLU A 107 -61.53 62.95 -18.57
C GLU A 107 -61.68 63.64 -17.21
N ASP A 108 -60.61 64.24 -16.71
CA ASP A 108 -60.68 65.51 -16.01
C ASP A 108 -59.29 66.18 -16.03
N SER A 109 -59.30 67.51 -16.14
CA SER A 109 -58.14 68.41 -16.14
C SER A 109 -57.42 68.63 -17.48
N LEU A 110 -58.15 69.24 -18.41
CA LEU A 110 -57.62 70.31 -19.25
C LEU A 110 -57.15 71.46 -18.33
N GLU A 111 -55.88 71.49 -17.92
CA GLU A 111 -55.07 72.71 -17.67
C GLU A 111 -53.63 72.24 -17.44
N ASP A 112 -52.76 72.41 -18.44
CA ASP A 112 -51.40 72.96 -18.25
C ASP A 112 -50.73 73.10 -19.63
N GLU A 113 -50.99 74.22 -20.31
CA GLU A 113 -50.11 74.79 -21.34
C GLU A 113 -48.78 75.27 -20.69
N GLY A 114 -48.10 74.36 -19.99
CA GLY A 114 -46.94 74.63 -19.13
C GLY A 114 -45.84 73.59 -19.21
N ARG A 115 -46.06 72.43 -19.85
CA ARG A 115 -44.94 71.55 -20.25
C ARG A 115 -44.16 72.20 -21.38
N SER A 116 -43.15 72.98 -21.01
CA SER A 116 -42.25 73.59 -21.96
C SER A 116 -41.64 72.47 -22.80
N LEU A 117 -41.46 72.71 -24.11
CA LEU A 117 -40.70 71.81 -25.00
C LEU A 117 -39.31 71.46 -24.41
N ARG A 118 -38.82 72.34 -23.54
CA ARG A 118 -37.64 72.15 -22.69
C ARG A 118 -37.80 70.99 -21.70
N ASP A 119 -38.92 70.80 -21.03
CA ASP A 119 -39.13 69.75 -20.02
C ASP A 119 -39.22 68.36 -20.65
N ILE A 120 -39.91 68.24 -21.79
CA ILE A 120 -39.94 67.01 -22.60
C ILE A 120 -38.53 66.64 -23.08
N LYS A 121 -37.71 67.64 -23.44
CA LYS A 121 -36.31 67.42 -23.82
C LYS A 121 -35.44 66.96 -22.65
N HIS A 122 -35.73 67.40 -21.42
CA HIS A 122 -35.02 66.92 -20.22
C HIS A 122 -35.47 65.50 -19.86
N GLU A 123 -36.77 65.20 -19.89
CA GLU A 123 -37.28 63.83 -19.68
C GLU A 123 -36.73 62.85 -20.72
N LEU A 124 -36.65 63.26 -22.00
CA LEU A 124 -36.05 62.45 -23.04
C LEU A 124 -34.57 62.17 -22.76
N LYS A 125 -33.80 63.19 -22.37
CA LYS A 125 -32.40 63.02 -21.96
C LYS A 125 -32.24 62.10 -20.75
N ASP A 126 -33.11 62.22 -19.75
CA ASP A 126 -33.09 61.37 -18.56
C ASP A 126 -33.38 59.90 -18.92
N VAL A 127 -34.32 59.66 -19.83
CA VAL A 127 -34.63 58.32 -20.36
C VAL A 127 -33.46 57.78 -21.18
N GLU A 128 -32.86 58.60 -22.05
CA GLU A 128 -31.66 58.25 -22.83
C GLU A 128 -30.48 57.88 -21.91
N GLU A 129 -30.26 58.64 -20.84
CA GLU A 129 -29.18 58.37 -19.89
C GLU A 129 -29.45 57.11 -19.05
N ARG A 130 -30.70 56.87 -18.65
CA ARG A 130 -31.11 55.61 -18.00
C ARG A 130 -30.92 54.42 -18.93
N PHE A 131 -31.28 54.54 -20.20
CA PHE A 131 -31.06 53.50 -21.19
C PHE A 131 -29.57 53.22 -21.41
N ARG A 132 -28.73 54.26 -21.48
CA ARG A 132 -27.27 54.11 -21.56
C ARG A 132 -26.72 53.37 -20.33
N LYS A 133 -27.14 53.73 -19.11
CA LYS A 133 -26.73 53.04 -17.87
C LYS A 133 -27.19 51.57 -17.87
N ALA A 134 -28.41 51.29 -18.33
CA ALA A 134 -28.92 49.93 -18.47
C ALA A 134 -28.12 49.11 -19.49
N MET A 135 -27.73 49.70 -20.62
CA MET A 135 -26.88 49.05 -21.62
C MET A 135 -25.49 48.72 -21.08
N ILE A 136 -24.85 49.65 -20.36
CA ILE A 136 -23.52 49.42 -19.76
C ILE A 136 -23.58 48.31 -18.71
N THR A 137 -24.59 48.35 -17.83
CA THR A 137 -24.76 47.32 -16.79
C THR A 137 -25.10 45.96 -17.40
N ASN A 138 -25.92 45.91 -18.46
CA ASN A 138 -26.21 44.66 -19.16
C ASN A 138 -24.96 44.06 -19.82
N ALA A 139 -24.13 44.90 -20.45
CA ALA A 139 -22.85 44.45 -21.01
C ALA A 139 -21.90 43.92 -19.92
N GLN A 140 -21.85 44.57 -18.76
CA GLN A 140 -21.07 44.09 -17.61
C GLN A 140 -21.58 42.74 -17.11
N LEU A 141 -22.90 42.57 -16.99
CA LEU A 141 -23.51 41.31 -16.57
C LEU A 141 -23.24 40.17 -17.56
N ASP A 142 -23.22 40.44 -18.86
CA ASP A 142 -22.87 39.45 -19.89
C ASP A 142 -21.39 39.03 -19.80
N ASN A 143 -20.49 39.96 -19.48
CA ASN A 143 -19.09 39.66 -19.20
C ASN A 143 -18.94 38.80 -17.93
N ASP A 144 -19.56 39.20 -16.83
CA ASP A 144 -19.51 38.46 -15.56
C ASP A 144 -20.10 37.05 -15.71
N ARG A 145 -21.22 36.91 -16.43
CA ARG A 145 -21.84 35.62 -16.76
C ARG A 145 -20.88 34.75 -17.58
N SER A 146 -20.19 35.34 -18.55
CA SER A 146 -19.21 34.62 -19.37
C SER A 146 -18.03 34.13 -18.51
N CYS A 147 -17.47 35.01 -17.67
CA CYS A 147 -16.40 34.68 -16.71
C CYS A 147 -16.80 33.54 -15.77
N GLN A 148 -17.97 33.63 -15.13
CA GLN A 148 -18.48 32.58 -14.24
C GLN A 148 -18.72 31.26 -14.99
N THR A 149 -19.18 31.32 -16.24
CA THR A 149 -19.37 30.12 -17.07
C THR A 149 -18.04 29.41 -17.35
N TYR A 150 -16.94 30.17 -17.54
CA TYR A 150 -15.60 29.59 -17.68
C TYR A 150 -15.10 28.99 -16.37
N GLU A 151 -15.27 29.69 -15.26
CA GLU A 151 -14.86 29.21 -13.94
C GLU A 151 -15.55 27.89 -13.59
N VAL A 152 -16.86 27.77 -13.83
CA VAL A 152 -17.60 26.52 -13.64
C VAL A 152 -17.05 25.39 -14.50
N LYS A 153 -16.66 25.64 -15.75
CA LYS A 153 -16.04 24.62 -16.62
C LYS A 153 -14.70 24.16 -16.06
N LEU A 154 -13.84 25.08 -15.64
CA LEU A 154 -12.54 24.77 -15.06
C LEU A 154 -12.67 23.94 -13.78
N LEU A 155 -13.63 24.31 -12.91
CA LEU A 155 -13.91 23.56 -11.68
C LEU A 155 -14.44 22.15 -11.97
N LYS A 156 -15.27 21.98 -13.02
CA LYS A 156 -15.72 20.65 -13.47
C LYS A 156 -14.55 19.80 -13.94
N ASP A 157 -13.67 20.34 -14.78
CA ASP A 157 -12.47 19.62 -15.25
C ASP A 157 -11.57 19.22 -14.08
N LYS A 158 -11.40 20.11 -13.09
CA LYS A 158 -10.62 19.81 -11.87
C LYS A 158 -11.28 18.73 -11.02
N SER A 159 -12.61 18.75 -10.90
CA SER A 159 -13.38 17.72 -10.20
C SER A 159 -13.24 16.37 -10.88
N GLU A 160 -13.35 16.31 -12.21
CA GLU A 160 -13.15 15.08 -12.99
C GLU A 160 -11.73 14.52 -12.80
N ASN A 161 -10.70 15.36 -12.85
CA ASN A 161 -9.32 14.93 -12.62
C ASN A 161 -9.12 14.35 -11.20
N MET A 162 -9.74 14.97 -10.19
CA MET A 162 -9.67 14.48 -8.83
C MET A 162 -10.38 13.12 -8.67
N LEU A 163 -11.53 12.93 -9.33
CA LEU A 163 -12.26 11.66 -9.35
C LEU A 163 -11.45 10.56 -10.05
N GLU A 164 -10.80 10.86 -11.18
CA GLU A 164 -9.94 9.90 -11.89
C GLU A 164 -8.73 9.50 -11.02
N SER A 165 -8.09 10.47 -10.36
CA SER A 165 -6.97 10.23 -9.44
C SER A 165 -7.38 9.36 -8.25
N PHE A 166 -8.52 9.68 -7.64
CA PHE A 166 -9.08 8.89 -6.54
C PHE A 166 -9.38 7.44 -6.96
N ALA A 167 -9.98 7.24 -8.14
CA ALA A 167 -10.25 5.92 -8.67
C ALA A 167 -8.96 5.12 -8.93
N GLN A 168 -7.89 5.80 -9.35
CA GLN A 168 -6.58 5.17 -9.52
C GLN A 168 -5.97 4.76 -8.17
N LEU A 169 -5.96 5.66 -7.19
CA LEU A 169 -5.47 5.37 -5.83
C LEU A 169 -6.23 4.20 -5.17
N GLN A 170 -7.54 4.10 -5.39
CA GLN A 170 -8.32 2.96 -4.91
C GLN A 170 -7.88 1.62 -5.53
N ARG A 171 -7.55 1.60 -6.83
CA ARG A 171 -7.04 0.39 -7.50
C ARG A 171 -5.66 0.02 -6.98
N GLU A 172 -4.78 1.00 -6.81
CA GLU A 172 -3.44 0.80 -6.26
C GLU A 172 -3.49 0.26 -4.83
N LEU A 173 -4.36 0.82 -3.98
CA LEU A 173 -4.59 0.32 -2.62
C LEU A 173 -5.06 -1.16 -2.63
N LYS A 174 -5.99 -1.50 -3.53
CA LYS A 174 -6.47 -2.88 -3.68
C LYS A 174 -5.35 -3.83 -4.12
N ASN A 175 -4.48 -3.40 -5.03
CA ASN A 175 -3.33 -4.19 -5.48
C ASN A 175 -2.30 -4.36 -4.35
N LYS A 176 -1.91 -3.28 -3.67
CA LYS A 176 -0.99 -3.35 -2.52
C LYS A 176 -1.52 -4.21 -1.38
N THR A 177 -2.83 -4.23 -1.17
CA THR A 177 -3.46 -5.12 -0.20
C THR A 177 -3.30 -6.60 -0.60
N LYS A 178 -3.47 -6.92 -1.90
CA LYS A 178 -3.23 -8.29 -2.40
C LYS A 178 -1.77 -8.70 -2.23
N ASP A 179 -0.83 -7.82 -2.57
CA ASP A 179 0.61 -8.07 -2.44
C ASP A 179 0.99 -8.31 -0.97
N CYS A 180 0.49 -7.46 -0.05
CA CYS A 180 0.71 -7.63 1.38
C CYS A 180 0.20 -8.99 1.89
N ASN A 181 -0.99 -9.42 1.44
CA ASN A 181 -1.54 -10.72 1.81
C ASN A 181 -0.73 -11.89 1.21
N ALA A 182 -0.20 -11.75 0.00
CA ALA A 182 0.68 -12.76 -0.60
C ALA A 182 2.00 -12.88 0.18
N LEU A 183 2.61 -11.74 0.56
CA LEU A 183 3.83 -11.71 1.37
C LEU A 183 3.62 -12.33 2.75
N LYS A 184 2.47 -12.07 3.41
CA LYS A 184 2.13 -12.72 4.69
C LYS A 184 2.09 -14.24 4.57
N ARG A 185 1.41 -14.77 3.54
CA ARG A 185 1.36 -16.23 3.30
C ARG A 185 2.74 -16.83 3.05
N ASN A 186 3.59 -16.12 2.32
CA ASN A 186 4.97 -16.56 2.09
C ASN A 186 5.78 -16.54 3.38
N LEU A 187 5.64 -15.50 4.20
CA LEU A 187 6.29 -15.42 5.51
C LEU A 187 5.86 -16.56 6.43
N ASP A 188 4.56 -16.87 6.48
CA ASP A 188 4.04 -17.97 7.30
C ASP A 188 4.61 -19.32 6.85
N ARG A 189 4.66 -19.56 5.52
CA ARG A 189 5.27 -20.76 4.93
C ARG A 189 6.75 -20.87 5.27
N THR A 190 7.54 -19.82 5.06
CA THR A 190 8.98 -19.81 5.36
C THR A 190 9.23 -19.97 6.87
N THR A 191 8.37 -19.40 7.72
CA THR A 191 8.46 -19.56 9.17
C THR A 191 8.23 -21.00 9.59
N LEU A 192 7.28 -21.70 8.95
CA LEU A 192 7.04 -23.12 9.20
C LEU A 192 8.21 -23.98 8.73
N GLU A 193 8.75 -23.70 7.54
CA GLU A 193 9.96 -24.36 7.03
C GLU A 193 11.16 -24.15 7.96
N LEU A 194 11.36 -22.92 8.46
CA LEU A 194 12.42 -22.60 9.42
C LEU A 194 12.28 -23.41 10.72
N LYS A 195 11.07 -23.48 11.29
CA LYS A 195 10.80 -24.27 12.50
C LYS A 195 11.06 -25.75 12.30
N LEU A 196 10.69 -26.28 11.13
CA LEU A 196 10.97 -27.68 10.78
C LEU A 196 12.47 -27.95 10.73
N VAL A 197 13.23 -27.12 10.03
CA VAL A 197 14.70 -27.28 9.90
C VAL A 197 15.38 -27.10 11.26
N GLN A 198 14.94 -26.13 12.08
CA GLN A 198 15.43 -25.96 13.45
C GLN A 198 15.12 -27.19 14.32
N GLY A 199 13.92 -27.76 14.21
CA GLY A 199 13.56 -28.99 14.91
C GLY A 199 14.46 -30.16 14.52
N GLN A 200 14.70 -30.34 13.21
CA GLN A 200 15.60 -31.38 12.70
C GLN A 200 17.06 -31.17 13.13
N LEU A 201 17.52 -29.91 13.19
CA LEU A 201 18.86 -29.59 13.68
C LEU A 201 18.99 -29.92 15.17
N ASN A 202 18.01 -29.54 15.97
CA ASN A 202 17.99 -29.83 17.41
C ASN A 202 17.96 -31.34 17.67
N GLU A 203 17.10 -32.09 16.96
CA GLU A 203 17.06 -33.55 17.06
C GLU A 203 18.41 -34.19 16.71
N ARG A 204 19.05 -33.72 15.63
CA ARG A 204 20.40 -34.15 15.26
C ARG A 204 21.42 -33.83 16.35
N ASP A 205 21.40 -32.63 16.92
CA ASP A 205 22.35 -32.22 17.96
C ASP A 205 22.11 -33.02 19.26
N THR A 206 20.86 -33.31 19.62
CA THR A 206 20.51 -34.21 20.73
C THR A 206 21.04 -35.63 20.50
N LEU A 207 20.85 -36.20 19.30
CA LEU A 207 21.39 -37.53 18.98
C LEU A 207 22.92 -37.58 19.05
N ILE A 208 23.59 -36.50 18.64
CA ILE A 208 25.05 -36.36 18.74
C ILE A 208 25.48 -36.41 20.21
N GLU A 209 24.80 -35.65 21.07
CA GLU A 209 25.07 -35.61 22.51
C GLU A 209 24.76 -36.96 23.20
N GLU A 210 23.63 -37.59 22.90
CA GLU A 210 23.24 -38.89 23.46
C GLU A 210 24.25 -39.99 23.14
N HIS A 211 24.88 -39.92 21.97
CA HIS A 211 25.96 -40.83 21.56
C HIS A 211 27.35 -40.43 22.10
N GLY A 212 27.44 -39.43 22.96
CA GLY A 212 28.70 -38.99 23.57
C GLY A 212 29.68 -38.41 22.56
N LEU A 213 29.16 -37.82 21.48
CA LEU A 213 29.95 -37.15 20.45
C LEU A 213 29.81 -35.64 20.58
N VAL A 214 30.81 -34.90 20.09
CA VAL A 214 30.78 -33.44 20.03
C VAL A 214 31.33 -32.97 18.68
N ILE A 215 30.83 -31.84 18.20
CA ILE A 215 31.32 -31.21 16.98
C ILE A 215 32.50 -30.31 17.31
N VAL A 216 33.66 -30.62 16.74
CA VAL A 216 34.88 -29.81 16.88
C VAL A 216 35.20 -29.12 15.56
N ALA A 217 35.54 -27.84 15.64
CA ALA A 217 36.07 -27.08 14.52
C ALA A 217 37.52 -27.49 14.25
N ILE A 218 37.81 -27.93 13.02
CA ILE A 218 39.17 -28.18 12.54
C ILE A 218 39.64 -26.91 11.84
N GLU A 219 40.38 -26.08 12.55
CA GLU A 219 41.03 -24.91 11.99
C GLU A 219 42.07 -25.34 10.94
N ASN A 220 41.96 -24.77 9.74
CA ASN A 220 42.96 -24.93 8.70
C ASN A 220 44.21 -24.07 9.04
N SER A 221 45.37 -24.45 8.51
CA SER A 221 46.65 -23.73 8.72
C SER A 221 46.64 -22.25 8.28
N ASP A 222 45.63 -21.85 7.51
CA ASP A 222 45.43 -20.50 6.96
C ASP A 222 44.42 -19.64 7.76
N GLY A 223 43.81 -20.18 8.83
CA GLY A 223 42.82 -19.48 9.64
C GLY A 223 41.45 -19.29 8.95
N SER A 224 41.22 -19.96 7.82
CA SER A 224 39.92 -19.96 7.13
C SER A 224 38.95 -20.99 7.72
N ASP A 225 37.66 -20.77 7.48
CA ASP A 225 36.54 -21.47 8.14
C ASP A 225 36.71 -22.99 8.20
N ALA A 226 36.52 -23.51 9.41
CA ALA A 226 36.97 -24.81 9.85
C ALA A 226 36.01 -25.92 9.41
N LYS A 227 36.54 -26.97 8.78
CA LYS A 227 35.77 -28.21 8.60
C LYS A 227 35.32 -28.70 9.99
N ARG A 228 34.08 -29.15 10.10
CA ARG A 228 33.54 -29.69 11.35
C ARG A 228 33.71 -31.20 11.36
N ALA A 229 34.25 -31.74 12.44
CA ALA A 229 34.33 -33.19 12.66
C ALA A 229 33.55 -33.58 13.91
N LEU A 230 32.96 -34.77 13.86
CA LEU A 230 32.41 -35.44 15.03
C LEU A 230 33.48 -36.31 15.67
N VAL A 231 33.70 -36.10 16.96
CA VAL A 231 34.63 -36.86 17.80
C VAL A 231 33.96 -37.19 19.13
N SER A 232 34.39 -38.25 19.81
CA SER A 232 33.92 -38.52 21.17
C SER A 232 34.28 -37.37 22.11
N VAL A 233 33.49 -37.18 23.16
CA VAL A 233 33.76 -36.18 24.21
C VAL A 233 35.16 -36.37 24.82
N GLU A 234 35.59 -37.63 25.02
CA GLU A 234 36.93 -37.95 25.49
C GLU A 234 38.02 -37.47 24.52
N ASN A 235 37.90 -37.79 23.23
CA ASN A 235 38.86 -37.35 22.23
C ASN A 235 38.88 -35.83 22.07
N ALA A 236 37.73 -35.16 22.20
CA ALA A 236 37.64 -33.71 22.19
C ALA A 236 38.39 -33.08 23.37
N ASN A 237 38.28 -33.66 24.57
CA ASN A 237 38.99 -33.21 25.77
C ASN A 237 40.51 -33.41 25.63
N ILE A 238 40.95 -34.55 25.09
CA ILE A 238 42.36 -34.79 24.77
C ILE A 238 42.85 -33.76 23.76
N LEU A 239 42.12 -33.57 22.67
CA LEU A 239 42.48 -32.56 21.66
C LEU A 239 42.51 -31.14 22.23
N ALA A 240 41.73 -30.82 23.26
CA ALA A 240 41.75 -29.51 23.91
C ALA A 240 42.96 -29.30 24.84
N SER A 241 43.67 -30.36 25.26
CA SER A 241 44.81 -30.25 26.17
C SER A 241 46.07 -29.68 25.50
N VAL A 242 46.09 -29.65 24.17
CA VAL A 242 47.22 -29.18 23.35
C VAL A 242 46.71 -28.10 22.40
N GLN A 243 47.49 -27.03 22.22
CA GLN A 243 47.15 -25.95 21.29
C GLN A 243 47.75 -26.17 19.90
N GLY A 244 47.10 -25.63 18.87
CA GLY A 244 47.55 -25.67 17.48
C GLY A 244 46.58 -26.40 16.55
N SER A 245 46.95 -26.48 15.26
CA SER A 245 46.16 -27.22 14.28
C SER A 245 46.01 -28.69 14.68
N LEU A 246 45.01 -29.39 14.13
CA LEU A 246 44.80 -30.81 14.42
C LEU A 246 46.08 -31.63 14.17
N ASP A 247 46.77 -31.37 13.07
CA ASP A 247 48.02 -32.06 12.72
C ASP A 247 49.14 -31.78 13.73
N VAL A 248 49.27 -30.53 14.19
CA VAL A 248 50.26 -30.15 15.22
C VAL A 248 49.97 -30.88 16.54
N ARG A 249 48.71 -30.93 16.96
CA ARG A 249 48.30 -31.63 18.19
C ARG A 249 48.58 -33.12 18.12
N LEU A 250 48.21 -33.77 17.01
CA LEU A 250 48.47 -35.20 16.80
C LEU A 250 49.98 -35.51 16.77
N HIS A 251 50.77 -34.64 16.16
CA HIS A 251 52.22 -34.84 16.12
C HIS A 251 52.84 -34.77 17.53
N GLN A 252 52.42 -33.81 18.36
CA GLN A 252 52.91 -33.69 19.75
C GLN A 252 52.52 -34.91 20.59
N PHE A 253 51.29 -35.40 20.48
CA PHE A 253 50.88 -36.63 21.17
C PHE A 253 51.69 -37.85 20.72
N SER A 254 52.03 -37.93 19.43
CA SER A 254 52.89 -39.01 18.91
C SER A 254 54.31 -38.94 19.49
N GLU A 255 54.89 -37.74 19.61
CA GLU A 255 56.22 -37.56 20.20
C GLU A 255 56.24 -37.90 21.69
N GLU A 256 55.24 -37.44 22.45
CA GLU A 256 55.11 -37.74 23.87
C GLU A 256 54.93 -39.24 24.12
N LYS A 257 54.07 -39.90 23.33
CA LYS A 257 53.91 -41.35 23.35
C LYS A 257 55.22 -42.09 23.11
N GLN A 258 56.01 -41.66 22.12
CA GLN A 258 57.30 -42.28 21.83
C GLN A 258 58.30 -42.09 22.98
N ARG A 259 58.33 -40.90 23.59
CA ARG A 259 59.18 -40.59 24.73
C ARG A 259 58.84 -41.46 25.95
N LEU A 260 57.56 -41.57 26.30
CA LEU A 260 57.10 -42.40 27.41
C LEU A 260 57.37 -43.89 27.16
N ALA A 261 57.23 -44.37 25.92
CA ALA A 261 57.52 -45.76 25.58
C ALA A 261 59.00 -46.12 25.85
N VAL A 262 59.93 -45.22 25.52
CA VAL A 262 61.36 -45.40 25.81
C VAL A 262 61.63 -45.39 27.32
N GLU A 263 60.95 -44.53 28.08
CA GLU A 263 61.08 -44.46 29.53
C GLU A 263 60.57 -45.73 30.23
N VAL A 264 59.40 -46.26 29.81
CA VAL A 264 58.86 -47.53 30.31
C VAL A 264 59.79 -48.70 30.00
N GLN A 265 60.36 -48.74 28.79
CA GLN A 265 61.33 -49.76 28.42
C GLN A 265 62.56 -49.72 29.34
N LYS A 266 63.11 -48.53 29.58
CA LYS A 266 64.26 -48.35 30.47
C LYS A 266 63.95 -48.76 31.92
N LEU A 267 62.75 -48.43 32.41
CA LEU A 267 62.31 -48.86 33.75
C LEU A 267 62.13 -50.38 33.84
N HIS A 268 61.65 -51.03 32.78
CA HIS A 268 61.57 -52.49 32.71
C HIS A 268 62.97 -53.14 32.77
N GLU A 269 63.92 -52.62 31.99
CA GLU A 269 65.32 -53.08 32.02
C GLU A 269 65.93 -52.96 33.43
N GLN A 270 65.63 -51.86 34.14
CA GLN A 270 66.04 -51.67 35.53
C GLN A 270 65.37 -52.66 36.48
N LEU A 271 64.05 -52.90 36.34
CA LEU A 271 63.32 -53.86 37.17
C LEU A 271 63.83 -55.29 36.98
N ASP A 272 64.12 -55.67 35.73
CA ASP A 272 64.66 -56.98 35.41
C ASP A 272 66.09 -57.15 35.95
N ALA A 273 66.89 -56.07 35.99
CA ALA A 273 68.18 -56.05 36.68
C ALA A 273 68.01 -56.25 38.21
N TYR A 274 67.08 -55.54 38.85
CA TYR A 274 66.80 -55.72 40.28
C TYR A 274 66.26 -57.12 40.62
N LYS A 275 65.41 -57.71 39.76
CA LYS A 275 64.91 -59.08 39.91
C LYS A 275 66.00 -60.14 39.70
N ALA A 276 66.99 -59.85 38.86
CA ALA A 276 68.16 -60.70 38.68
C ALA A 276 69.10 -60.66 39.90
N GLU A 277 69.14 -59.54 40.63
CA GLU A 277 69.92 -59.38 41.87
C GLU A 277 69.22 -59.96 43.12
N GLY A 278 67.89 -60.11 43.10
CA GLY A 278 67.08 -60.59 44.23
C GLY A 278 66.50 -62.00 44.07
N ARG A 279 67.33 -63.05 44.04
CA ARG A 279 66.85 -64.44 44.25
C ARG A 279 67.54 -65.12 45.43
N GLY A 280 66.93 -64.98 46.61
CA GLY A 280 67.18 -65.84 47.76
C GLY A 280 66.05 -65.70 48.78
N GLY A 281 65.26 -66.76 48.99
CA GLY A 281 64.39 -66.87 50.16
C GLY A 281 62.95 -67.30 49.87
N ARG A 282 62.65 -68.55 50.21
CA ARG A 282 61.32 -69.19 50.27
C ARG A 282 60.36 -68.48 51.24
N GLY A 283 59.05 -68.65 51.06
CA GLY A 283 58.09 -68.39 52.14
C GLY A 283 56.64 -68.67 51.78
N SER A 284 56.07 -69.69 52.40
CA SER A 284 54.72 -70.24 52.24
C SER A 284 53.63 -69.42 52.96
N LEU A 285 52.38 -69.58 52.48
CA LEU A 285 51.07 -69.41 53.15
C LEU A 285 50.66 -68.00 53.63
N ILE A 286 49.40 -67.62 53.38
CA ILE A 286 48.30 -67.59 54.38
C ILE A 286 47.08 -66.90 53.77
N ASN A 287 45.96 -67.60 53.88
CA ASN A 287 44.58 -67.14 53.72
C ASN A 287 44.19 -66.22 54.90
N GLY A 288 43.42 -65.16 54.67
CA GLY A 288 42.83 -64.36 55.77
C GLY A 288 42.73 -62.88 55.37
N THR A 289 41.60 -62.44 54.82
CA THR A 289 40.46 -61.92 55.61
C THR A 289 40.89 -60.76 56.50
N LEU A 290 40.46 -59.55 56.12
CA LEU A 290 39.94 -58.47 56.98
C LEU A 290 39.95 -57.19 56.12
N ASP A 291 38.90 -57.02 55.32
CA ASP A 291 38.64 -55.74 54.67
C ASP A 291 37.20 -55.33 55.01
N ASN A 292 36.97 -55.10 56.31
CA ASN A 292 35.70 -54.54 56.76
C ASN A 292 35.72 -53.01 56.63
N ASP A 293 36.89 -52.34 56.66
CA ASP A 293 36.98 -50.88 56.61
C ASP A 293 36.77 -50.31 55.19
N ASP A 294 37.31 -50.97 54.16
CA ASP A 294 37.10 -50.54 52.76
C ASP A 294 35.64 -50.72 52.33
N ASP A 295 34.97 -51.77 52.82
CA ASP A 295 33.54 -52.00 52.59
C ASP A 295 32.66 -50.92 53.27
N TYR A 296 33.07 -50.38 54.44
CA TYR A 296 32.38 -49.25 55.08
C TYR A 296 32.61 -47.92 54.36
N GLU A 297 33.81 -47.67 53.82
CA GLU A 297 34.09 -46.47 53.03
C GLU A 297 33.39 -46.48 51.68
N VAL A 298 33.42 -47.61 50.96
CA VAL A 298 32.67 -47.82 49.71
C VAL A 298 31.17 -47.69 49.96
N GLN A 299 30.64 -48.27 51.05
CA GLN A 299 29.23 -48.13 51.42
C GLN A 299 28.86 -46.69 51.79
N ARG A 300 29.75 -45.93 52.43
CA ARG A 300 29.54 -44.51 52.74
C ARG A 300 29.54 -43.66 51.47
N GLU A 301 30.46 -43.89 50.55
CA GLU A 301 30.54 -43.18 49.28
C GLU A 301 29.33 -43.51 48.38
N ALA A 302 28.93 -44.79 48.32
CA ALA A 302 27.70 -45.21 47.64
C ALA A 302 26.46 -44.52 48.24
N ASN A 303 26.35 -44.43 49.57
CA ASN A 303 25.24 -43.73 50.23
C ASN A 303 25.25 -42.21 49.96
N LYS A 304 26.42 -41.59 49.83
CA LYS A 304 26.56 -40.19 49.44
C LYS A 304 26.07 -39.97 48.01
N ILE A 305 26.50 -40.82 47.07
CA ILE A 305 26.07 -40.79 45.67
C ILE A 305 24.55 -40.99 45.56
N ILE A 306 23.99 -41.96 46.31
CA ILE A 306 22.54 -42.18 46.37
C ILE A 306 21.81 -40.93 46.88
N SER A 307 22.35 -40.25 47.89
CA SER A 307 21.76 -39.03 48.44
C SER A 307 21.79 -37.87 47.44
N ASP A 308 22.91 -37.71 46.71
CA ASP A 308 23.04 -36.72 45.65
C ASP A 308 22.06 -36.97 44.50
N TYR A 309 21.90 -38.23 44.08
CA TYR A 309 20.91 -38.60 43.05
C TYR A 309 19.47 -38.43 43.53
N LYS A 310 19.16 -38.72 44.80
CA LYS A 310 17.84 -38.43 45.39
C LYS A 310 17.54 -36.93 45.37
N TYR A 311 18.50 -36.09 45.71
CA TYR A 311 18.32 -34.63 45.66
C TYR A 311 18.12 -34.13 44.22
N LYS A 312 18.93 -34.63 43.27
CA LYS A 312 18.76 -34.31 41.84
C LYS A 312 17.39 -34.74 41.32
N LEU A 313 16.93 -35.94 41.70
CA LEU A 313 15.61 -36.45 41.35
C LEU A 313 14.52 -35.53 41.90
N GLN A 314 14.57 -35.18 43.18
CA GLN A 314 13.58 -34.30 43.81
C GLN A 314 13.54 -32.91 43.16
N LYS A 315 14.71 -32.37 42.76
CA LYS A 315 14.78 -31.11 42.03
C LYS A 315 14.15 -31.22 40.63
N ALA A 316 14.42 -32.31 39.91
CA ALA A 316 13.81 -32.59 38.62
C ALA A 316 12.29 -32.78 38.72
N GLU A 317 11.80 -33.45 39.77
CA GLU A 317 10.37 -33.60 40.04
C GLU A 317 9.69 -32.24 40.32
N GLN A 318 10.34 -31.36 41.08
CA GLN A 318 9.84 -30.00 41.30
C GLN A 318 9.80 -29.18 40.01
N GLU A 319 10.82 -29.32 39.16
CA GLU A 319 10.88 -28.66 37.86
C GLU A 319 9.76 -29.16 36.92
N ILE A 320 9.53 -30.48 36.87
CA ILE A 320 8.40 -31.08 36.13
C ILE A 320 7.07 -30.49 36.60
N ALA A 321 6.84 -30.38 37.91
CA ALA A 321 5.60 -29.80 38.45
C ALA A 321 5.43 -28.33 38.04
N SER A 322 6.53 -27.55 38.04
CA SER A 322 6.53 -26.15 37.59
C SER A 322 6.21 -26.03 36.08
N LEU A 323 6.83 -26.88 35.26
CA LEU A 323 6.60 -26.93 33.82
C LEU A 323 5.16 -27.35 33.49
N GLN A 324 4.62 -28.34 34.19
CA GLN A 324 3.22 -28.76 34.04
C GLN A 324 2.24 -27.63 34.39
N ALA A 325 2.51 -26.86 35.46
CA ALA A 325 1.69 -25.70 35.80
C ALA A 325 1.78 -24.60 34.72
N SER A 326 2.96 -24.41 34.11
CA SER A 326 3.15 -23.47 32.99
C SER A 326 2.43 -23.92 31.73
N LEU A 327 2.48 -25.22 31.42
CA LEU A 327 1.78 -25.85 30.31
C LEU A 327 0.26 -25.63 30.46
N ALA A 328 -0.32 -25.94 31.61
CA ALA A 328 -1.76 -25.78 31.86
C ALA A 328 -2.26 -24.33 31.68
N ARG A 329 -1.45 -23.34 32.11
CA ARG A 329 -1.75 -21.92 31.88
C ARG A 329 -1.71 -21.56 30.39
N SER A 330 -0.72 -22.07 29.68
CA SER A 330 -0.54 -21.84 28.25
C SER A 330 -1.67 -22.48 27.44
N GLU A 331 -2.06 -23.71 27.77
CA GLU A 331 -3.21 -24.41 27.17
C GLU A 331 -4.52 -23.62 27.37
N THR A 332 -4.75 -23.12 28.59
CA THR A 332 -5.91 -22.26 28.88
C THR A 332 -5.90 -20.99 28.02
N GLN A 333 -4.72 -20.40 27.80
CA GLN A 333 -4.57 -19.21 26.96
C GLN A 333 -4.83 -19.52 25.49
N VAL A 334 -4.38 -20.67 24.98
CA VAL A 334 -4.67 -21.14 23.62
C VAL A 334 -6.17 -21.34 23.42
N ILE A 335 -6.86 -21.97 24.37
CA ILE A 335 -8.33 -22.16 24.30
C ILE A 335 -9.05 -20.81 24.20
N ARG A 336 -8.67 -19.83 25.03
CA ARG A 336 -9.25 -18.48 24.99
C ARG A 336 -9.00 -17.79 23.66
N TYR A 337 -7.75 -17.78 23.18
CA TYR A 337 -7.43 -17.14 21.89
C TYR A 337 -8.13 -17.81 20.72
N LYS A 338 -8.26 -19.14 20.73
CA LYS A 338 -9.03 -19.86 19.72
C LYS A 338 -10.50 -19.44 19.72
N SER A 339 -11.14 -19.40 20.90
CA SER A 339 -12.54 -18.95 21.01
C SER A 339 -12.73 -17.51 20.56
N THR A 340 -11.82 -16.60 20.92
CA THR A 340 -11.85 -15.20 20.46
C THR A 340 -11.68 -15.10 18.94
N ALA A 341 -10.80 -15.90 18.34
CA ALA A 341 -10.59 -15.94 16.90
C ALA A 341 -11.84 -16.45 16.16
N GLU A 342 -12.44 -17.54 16.62
CA GLU A 342 -13.68 -18.10 16.06
C GLU A 342 -14.85 -17.10 16.14
N ALA A 343 -14.96 -16.38 17.27
CA ALA A 343 -15.97 -15.32 17.43
C ALA A 343 -15.73 -14.14 16.45
N ALA A 344 -14.47 -13.74 16.24
CA ALA A 344 -14.13 -12.69 15.30
C ALA A 344 -14.39 -13.09 13.84
N GLU A 345 -14.08 -14.33 13.46
CA GLU A 345 -14.39 -14.87 12.12
C GLU A 345 -15.89 -14.88 11.84
N LYS A 346 -16.70 -15.28 12.84
CA LYS A 346 -18.16 -15.25 12.74
C LYS A 346 -18.67 -13.80 12.54
N ALA A 347 -18.17 -12.85 13.32
CA ALA A 347 -18.54 -11.44 13.20
C ALA A 347 -18.14 -10.86 11.82
N GLU A 348 -16.97 -11.21 11.29
CA GLU A 348 -16.55 -10.80 9.93
C GLU A 348 -17.50 -11.34 8.86
N ALA A 349 -17.90 -12.62 8.97
CA ALA A 349 -18.84 -13.23 8.04
C ALA A 349 -20.21 -12.52 8.04
N GLU A 350 -20.73 -12.18 9.21
CA GLU A 350 -21.98 -11.43 9.37
C GLU A 350 -21.89 -10.03 8.76
N LEU A 351 -20.83 -9.27 9.07
CA LEU A 351 -20.59 -7.94 8.49
C LEU A 351 -20.45 -7.98 6.95
N LYS A 352 -19.87 -9.05 6.41
CA LYS A 352 -19.74 -9.24 4.96
C LYS A 352 -21.09 -9.48 4.29
N VAL A 353 -22.01 -10.18 4.96
CA VAL A 353 -23.39 -10.36 4.50
C VAL A 353 -24.16 -9.04 4.59
N GLU A 354 -24.04 -8.31 5.70
CA GLU A 354 -24.69 -7.01 5.89
C GLU A 354 -24.21 -5.98 4.87
N ARG A 355 -22.90 -5.89 4.62
CA ARG A 355 -22.34 -5.03 3.57
C ARG A 355 -22.93 -5.32 2.20
N ARG A 356 -23.11 -6.60 1.85
CA ARG A 356 -23.74 -6.99 0.57
C ARG A 356 -25.22 -6.60 0.53
N LYS A 357 -25.93 -6.69 1.66
CA LYS A 357 -27.32 -6.25 1.79
C LYS A 357 -27.44 -4.74 1.59
N LEU A 358 -26.66 -3.96 2.34
CA LEU A 358 -26.63 -2.49 2.22
C LEU A 358 -26.21 -2.04 0.82
N GLN A 359 -25.28 -2.73 0.16
CA GLN A 359 -24.92 -2.43 -1.23
C GLN A 359 -26.07 -2.66 -2.22
N ARG A 360 -26.93 -3.66 -1.98
CA ARG A 360 -28.13 -3.88 -2.80
C ARG A 360 -29.16 -2.78 -2.54
N GLU A 361 -29.43 -2.49 -1.27
CA GLU A 361 -30.37 -1.44 -0.87
C GLU A 361 -29.94 -0.06 -1.40
N HIS A 362 -28.64 0.26 -1.35
CA HIS A 362 -28.12 1.50 -1.91
C HIS A 362 -28.37 1.61 -3.43
N ARG A 363 -28.20 0.53 -4.19
CA ARG A 363 -28.49 0.53 -5.63
C ARG A 363 -29.99 0.73 -5.90
N GLU A 364 -30.84 0.07 -5.13
CA GLU A 364 -32.30 0.20 -5.24
C GLU A 364 -32.77 1.63 -4.91
N VAL A 365 -32.17 2.27 -3.90
CA VAL A 365 -32.47 3.67 -3.56
C VAL A 365 -31.99 4.62 -4.65
N LEU A 366 -30.82 4.38 -5.25
CA LEU A 366 -30.34 5.18 -6.39
C LEU A 366 -31.26 5.05 -7.61
N GLU A 367 -31.73 3.84 -7.92
CA GLU A 367 -32.68 3.61 -9.01
C GLU A 367 -34.00 4.37 -8.77
N ARG A 368 -34.55 4.29 -7.55
CA ARG A 368 -35.72 5.11 -7.17
C ARG A 368 -35.45 6.61 -7.27
N LEU A 369 -34.26 7.07 -6.90
CA LEU A 369 -33.89 8.47 -7.02
C LEU A 369 -33.93 8.90 -8.49
N GLU A 370 -33.29 8.15 -9.38
CA GLU A 370 -33.31 8.40 -10.84
C GLU A 370 -34.74 8.41 -11.41
N GLU A 371 -35.61 7.48 -11.01
CA GLU A 371 -37.02 7.47 -11.39
C GLU A 371 -37.77 8.73 -10.93
N THR A 372 -37.55 9.16 -9.69
CA THR A 372 -38.19 10.38 -9.18
C THR A 372 -37.64 11.65 -9.83
N GLU A 373 -36.35 11.70 -10.12
CA GLU A 373 -35.72 12.82 -10.83
C GLU A 373 -36.24 12.93 -12.26
N THR A 374 -36.39 11.82 -12.97
CA THR A 374 -36.97 11.81 -14.32
C THR A 374 -38.44 12.24 -14.30
N ALA A 375 -39.25 11.72 -13.37
CA ALA A 375 -40.64 12.14 -13.18
C ALA A 375 -40.77 13.63 -12.86
N ASN A 376 -39.91 14.16 -11.99
CA ASN A 376 -39.89 15.58 -11.65
C ASN A 376 -39.51 16.45 -12.86
N ASN A 377 -38.50 16.04 -13.63
CA ASN A 377 -38.13 16.69 -14.89
C ASN A 377 -39.31 16.73 -15.89
N HIS A 378 -40.12 15.68 -15.98
CA HIS A 378 -41.32 15.68 -16.80
C HIS A 378 -42.38 16.67 -16.29
N LEU A 379 -42.59 16.75 -14.97
CA LEU A 379 -43.52 17.70 -14.35
C LEU A 379 -43.06 19.14 -14.55
N LEU A 380 -41.76 19.44 -14.38
CA LEU A 380 -41.19 20.76 -14.65
C LEU A 380 -41.43 21.20 -16.11
N LYS A 381 -41.16 20.31 -17.07
CA LYS A 381 -41.45 20.59 -18.49
C LYS A 381 -42.94 20.86 -18.74
N ARG A 382 -43.84 20.13 -18.08
CA ARG A 382 -45.29 20.36 -18.19
C ARG A 382 -45.71 21.68 -17.55
N LEU A 383 -45.14 22.02 -16.40
CA LEU A 383 -45.36 23.29 -15.73
C LEU A 383 -44.93 24.45 -16.63
N ASP A 384 -43.77 24.36 -17.27
CA ASP A 384 -43.29 25.40 -18.18
C ASP A 384 -44.20 25.57 -19.40
N LYS A 385 -44.72 24.47 -19.98
CA LYS A 385 -45.74 24.54 -21.04
C LYS A 385 -47.03 25.22 -20.57
N LEU A 386 -47.46 24.97 -19.33
CA LEU A 386 -48.64 25.64 -18.77
C LEU A 386 -48.38 27.13 -18.50
N LYS A 387 -47.18 27.48 -18.03
CA LYS A 387 -46.77 28.89 -17.86
C LYS A 387 -46.77 29.61 -19.20
N THR A 388 -46.23 29.01 -20.26
CA THR A 388 -46.24 29.62 -21.60
C THR A 388 -47.65 29.74 -22.16
N ALA A 389 -48.50 28.72 -22.01
CA ALA A 389 -49.90 28.78 -22.40
C ALA A 389 -50.68 29.87 -21.65
N LYS A 390 -50.48 29.99 -20.34
CA LYS A 390 -51.05 31.07 -19.52
C LYS A 390 -50.59 32.44 -20.01
N SER A 391 -49.29 32.60 -20.28
CA SER A 391 -48.75 33.85 -20.82
C SER A 391 -49.29 34.18 -22.21
N ALA A 392 -49.60 33.18 -23.04
CA ALA A 392 -50.25 33.38 -24.34
C ALA A 392 -51.69 33.88 -24.16
N ILE A 393 -52.49 33.21 -23.32
CA ILE A 393 -53.86 33.62 -23.01
C ILE A 393 -53.91 35.03 -22.41
N LEU A 394 -52.95 35.37 -21.55
CA LEU A 394 -52.83 36.72 -20.98
C LEU A 394 -52.44 37.80 -21.99
N LYS A 395 -51.85 37.43 -23.13
CA LYS A 395 -51.60 38.36 -24.25
C LYS A 395 -52.83 38.55 -25.13
N ASP A 396 -53.72 37.57 -25.16
CA ASP A 396 -54.97 37.59 -25.94
C ASP A 396 -56.13 38.32 -25.21
N LEU A 397 -55.94 38.66 -23.92
CA LEU A 397 -56.85 39.45 -23.06
C LEU A 397 -56.41 40.91 -22.97
#